data_AF-A0A1M7E237-F1
#
_entry.id   AF-A0A1M7E237-F1
#
_cell.length_a   1.000
_cell.length_b   1.000
_cell.length_c   1.000
_cell.angle_alpha   90.00
_cell.angle_beta   90.00
_cell.angle_gamma   90.00
#
_symmetry.space_group_name_H-M   'P 1'
#
loop_
_entity.id
_entity.type
_entity.pdbx_description
1 polymer ?
#
loop_
_entity_poly.entity_id
_entity_poly.type
_entity_poly.pdbx_seq_one_letter_code
_entity_poly.pdbx_strand_id
1 'polypeptide(L)' 'MSKKPHEETRLAKYIERRVLELKARKSQLQIAGEAGFPNANMVTMIKNGSSKLALDRVPSMARSLECDQAYLMGLA' A
#
# COMPACT_ATOMS: atom_id res chain seq x y z
N MET A 1 20.28 -3.73 -11.68
CA MET A 1 18.90 -4.05 -11.25
C MET A 1 17.95 -3.16 -12.03
N SER A 2 16.96 -3.71 -12.72
CA SER A 2 15.97 -2.91 -13.47
C SER A 2 15.10 -2.13 -12.48
N LYS A 3 15.01 -0.80 -12.65
CA LYS A 3 14.15 0.07 -11.84
C LYS A 3 12.70 -0.37 -11.97
N LYS A 4 11.96 -0.44 -10.86
CA LYS A 4 10.55 -0.79 -10.92
C LYS A 4 9.72 0.43 -11.34
N PRO A 5 8.63 0.26 -12.11
CA PRO A 5 7.93 1.39 -12.74
C PRO A 5 7.38 2.46 -11.77
N HIS A 6 7.08 2.10 -10.52
CA HIS A 6 6.44 2.99 -9.54
C HIS A 6 7.25 3.19 -8.27
N GLU A 7 8.50 2.75 -8.24
CA GLU A 7 9.35 2.73 -7.04
C GLU A 7 9.54 4.13 -6.43
N GLU A 8 9.62 5.15 -7.28
CA GLU A 8 9.85 6.53 -6.86
C GLU A 8 8.55 7.32 -6.61
N THR A 9 7.38 6.69 -6.79
CA THR A 9 6.10 7.39 -6.61
C THR A 9 5.87 7.76 -5.15
N ARG A 10 5.21 8.90 -4.92
CA ARG A 10 4.83 9.35 -3.57
C ARG A 10 3.93 8.34 -2.88
N LEU A 11 3.06 7.66 -3.61
CA LEU A 11 2.21 6.58 -3.10
C LEU A 11 3.03 5.41 -2.56
N ALA A 12 3.96 4.87 -3.34
CA ALA A 12 4.78 3.72 -2.95
C ALA A 12 5.55 4.00 -1.65
N LYS A 13 6.24 5.15 -1.60
CA LYS A 13 6.96 5.62 -0.41
C LYS A 13 6.06 5.87 0.79
N TYR A 14 4.86 6.42 0.57
CA TYR A 14 3.90 6.65 1.64
C TYR A 14 3.39 5.33 2.24
N ILE A 15 3.02 4.37 1.39
CA ILE A 15 2.57 3.04 1.82
C ILE A 15 3.69 2.30 2.55
N GLU A 16 4.92 2.35 2.03
CA GLU A 16 6.08 1.74 2.69
C GLU A 16 6.25 2.26 4.12
N ARG A 17 6.28 3.59 4.29
CA ARG A 17 6.40 4.22 5.60
C ARG A 17 5.24 3.82 6.52
N ARG A 18 4.00 3.85 6.03
CA ARG A 18 2.83 3.55 6.85
C ARG A 18 2.78 2.10 7.31
N VAL A 19 3.21 1.16 6.45
CA VAL A 19 3.35 -0.25 6.83
C VAL A 19 4.42 -0.44 7.91
N LEU A 20 5.52 0.32 7.87
CA LEU A 20 6.55 0.28 8.92
C LEU A 20 6.03 0.83 10.25
N GLU A 21 5.31 1.95 10.23
CA GLU A 21 4.69 2.54 11.42
C GLU A 21 3.67 1.60 12.08
N LEU A 22 2.94 0.83 11.28
CA LEU A 22 1.94 -0.12 11.76
C LEU A 22 2.52 -1.47 12.19
N LYS A 23 3.80 -1.76 11.93
CA LYS A 23 4.40 -3.09 12.15
C LYS A 23 4.27 -3.61 13.60
N ALA A 24 4.18 -2.71 14.58
CA ALA A 24 3.96 -3.07 15.99
C ALA A 24 2.52 -3.53 16.30
N ARG A 25 1.55 -3.21 15.45
CA ARG A 25 0.11 -3.48 15.63
C ARG A 25 -0.46 -4.43 14.58
N LYS A 26 0.04 -4.36 13.34
CA LYS A 26 -0.44 -5.13 12.20
C LYS A 26 0.74 -5.64 11.36
N SER A 27 0.65 -6.91 10.98
CA SER A 27 1.53 -7.50 9.97
C SER A 27 1.11 -7.09 8.57
N GLN A 28 2.04 -7.19 7.62
CA GLN A 28 1.73 -6.92 6.22
C GLN A 28 0.68 -7.87 5.63
N LEU A 29 0.66 -9.13 6.10
CA LEU A 29 -0.35 -10.12 5.72
C LEU A 29 -1.75 -9.68 6.15
N GLN A 30 -1.89 -9.18 7.38
CA GLN A 30 -3.15 -8.64 7.89
C GLN A 30 -3.60 -7.42 7.08
N ILE A 31 -2.68 -6.49 6.80
CA ILE A 31 -2.99 -5.31 5.96
C ILE A 31 -3.48 -5.75 4.57
N ALA A 32 -2.84 -6.74 3.96
CA ALA A 32 -3.25 -7.27 2.66
C ALA A 32 -4.65 -7.90 2.70
N GLY A 33 -4.94 -8.68 3.75
CA GLY A 33 -6.25 -9.28 3.97
C GLY A 33 -7.35 -8.24 4.20
N GLU A 34 -7.11 -7.26 5.08
CA GLU A 34 -8.04 -6.16 5.36
C GLU A 34 -8.29 -5.30 4.11
N ALA A 35 -7.27 -5.10 3.27
CA ALA A 35 -7.40 -4.36 2.02
C ALA A 35 -8.13 -5.17 0.91
N GLY A 36 -8.42 -6.46 1.18
CA GLY A 36 -9.13 -7.35 0.27
C GLY A 36 -8.28 -7.84 -0.89
N PHE A 37 -6.96 -7.91 -0.73
CA PHE A 37 -6.08 -8.48 -1.75
C PHE A 37 -6.08 -10.01 -1.66
N PRO A 38 -6.32 -10.72 -2.79
CA PRO A 38 -6.24 -12.18 -2.82
C PRO A 38 -4.81 -12.68 -2.60
N ASN A 39 -3.81 -11.87 -2.93
CA ASN A 39 -2.40 -12.18 -2.75
C ASN A 39 -1.78 -11.32 -1.64
N ALA A 40 -1.28 -11.97 -0.58
CA ALA A 40 -0.59 -11.35 0.54
C ALA A 40 0.60 -10.45 0.13
N ASN A 41 1.26 -10.77 -0.99
CA ASN A 41 2.40 -10.03 -1.51
C ASN A 41 2.02 -8.74 -2.21
N MET A 42 0.73 -8.46 -2.43
CA MET A 42 0.29 -7.28 -3.17
C MET A 42 0.75 -5.98 -2.49
N VAL A 43 0.70 -5.92 -1.16
CA VAL A 43 1.21 -4.76 -0.41
C VAL A 43 2.72 -4.57 -0.61
N THR A 44 3.51 -5.65 -0.68
CA THR A 44 4.94 -5.58 -1.04
C THR A 44 5.13 -5.02 -2.46
N MET A 45 4.33 -5.51 -3.41
CA MET A 45 4.46 -5.10 -4.81
C MET A 45 4.12 -3.63 -4.99
N ILE A 46 3.10 -3.13 -4.29
CA ILE A 46 2.70 -1.71 -4.36
C ILE A 46 3.76 -0.82 -3.69
N LYS A 47 4.19 -1.14 -2.47
CA LYS A 47 5.16 -0.30 -1.74
C LYS A 47 6.55 -0.27 -2.39
N ASN A 48 6.94 -1.35 -3.06
CA ASN A 48 8.19 -1.42 -3.83
C ASN A 48 8.02 -0.89 -5.27
N GLY A 49 6.82 -0.45 -5.65
CA GLY A 49 6.53 0.09 -6.98
C GLY A 49 6.53 -0.90 -8.14
N SER A 50 6.44 -2.21 -7.86
CA SER A 50 6.21 -3.24 -8.87
C SER A 50 4.78 -3.25 -9.41
N SER A 51 3.83 -2.70 -8.66
CA SER A 51 2.42 -2.58 -9.06
C SER A 51 1.83 -1.26 -8.58
N LYS A 52 0.74 -0.79 -9.22
CA LYS A 52 -0.04 0.35 -8.74
C LYS A 52 -1.13 -0.09 -7.76
N LEU A 53 -1.59 0.85 -6.94
CA LEU A 53 -2.84 0.70 -6.20
C LEU A 53 -4.01 0.97 -7.15
N ALA A 54 -4.94 0.02 -7.26
CA ALA A 54 -6.15 0.21 -8.03
C ALA A 54 -7.10 1.20 -7.32
N LEU A 55 -7.72 2.11 -8.06
CA LEU A 55 -8.52 3.21 -7.49
C LEU A 55 -9.73 2.71 -6.69
N ASP A 56 -10.36 1.63 -7.13
CA ASP A 56 -11.43 0.92 -6.42
C ASP A 56 -10.99 0.34 -5.07
N ARG A 57 -9.69 0.12 -4.88
CA ARG A 57 -9.09 -0.42 -3.66
C ARG A 57 -8.54 0.64 -2.71
N VAL A 58 -8.51 1.90 -3.12
CA VAL A 58 -8.08 3.02 -2.26
C VAL A 58 -8.86 3.07 -0.94
N PRO A 59 -10.20 2.90 -0.90
CA PRO A 59 -10.94 2.91 0.37
C PRO A 59 -10.52 1.80 1.33
N SER A 60 -10.43 0.57 0.83
CA SER A 60 -10.06 -0.59 1.64
C SER A 60 -8.60 -0.50 2.11
N MET A 61 -7.69 -0.07 1.23
CA MET A 61 -6.28 0.13 1.60
C MET A 61 -6.11 1.22 2.66
N ALA A 62 -6.82 2.36 2.53
CA ALA A 62 -6.75 3.45 3.49
C ALA A 62 -7.21 3.01 4.88
N ARG A 63 -8.29 2.22 4.95
CA ARG A 63 -8.78 1.61 6.20
C ARG A 63 -7.73 0.70 6.83
N SER A 64 -7.12 -0.19 6.04
CA SER A 64 -6.08 -1.11 6.53
C SER A 64 -4.84 -0.38 7.05
N LEU A 65 -4.45 0.68 6.36
CA LEU A 65 -3.32 1.55 6.69
C LEU A 65 -3.65 2.61 7.76
N GLU A 66 -4.87 2.62 8.29
CA GLU A 66 -5.32 3.60 9.28
C GLU A 66 -4.97 5.04 8.85
N CYS A 67 -5.25 5.40 7.60
CA CYS A 67 -4.94 6.71 7.04
C CYS A 67 -6.13 7.33 6.29
N ASP A 68 -6.00 8.61 5.97
CA ASP A 68 -7.02 9.34 5.24
C ASP A 68 -7.12 8.87 3.78
N GLN A 69 -8.34 8.53 3.36
CA GLN A 69 -8.60 8.01 2.02
C GLN A 69 -8.39 9.05 0.92
N ALA A 70 -8.81 10.31 1.15
CA ALA A 70 -8.69 11.37 0.15
C ALA A 70 -7.22 11.71 -0.11
N TYR A 71 -6.41 11.71 0.95
CA TYR A 71 -4.96 11.84 0.85
C TYR A 71 -4.35 10.68 0.07
N LEU A 72 -4.71 9.43 0.38
CA LEU A 72 -4.20 8.25 -0.34
C LEU A 72 -4.57 8.29 -1.83
N MET A 73 -5.81 8.71 -2.16
CA MET A 73 -6.28 8.89 -3.53
C MET A 73 -5.48 9.96 -4.28
N GLY A 74 -5.18 11.09 -3.64
CA GLY A 74 -4.38 12.18 -4.23
C GLY A 74 -2.92 11.80 -4.52
N LEU A 75 -2.44 10.67 -4.01
CA LEU A 75 -1.12 10.13 -4.31
C LEU A 75 -1.12 9.08 -5.42
N ALA A 76 -2.27 8.49 -5.75
CA ALA A 76 -2.42 7.29 -6.58
C ALA A 76 -2.32 7.53 -8.08
#